data_AF-K1TLV1-F1
#
_entry.id   AF-K1TLV1-F1
#
_cell.length_a   1.000
_cell.length_b   1.000
_cell.length_c   1.000
_cell.angle_alpha   90.00
_cell.angle_beta   90.00
_cell.angle_gamma   90.00
#
_symmetry.space_group_name_H-M   'P 1'
#
loop_
_entity.id
_entity.type
_entity.pdbx_description
1 polymer ?
#
loop_
_entity_poly.entity_id
_entity_poly.type
_entity_poly.pdbx_seq_one_letter_code
_entity_poly.pdbx_strand_id
1 'polypeptide(L)'
;TVRGAVSIGRRLIDPLSELVKIDPKSIGVGQYQHSVDQAKLRARLGDVVESCVNRVGVNINTASKHILTYISGLGPALAENIVAYRAANGDFRTRSELKKVPRLGAKAFEQAAGFLRIVGGRNPLDNSAVHPESYPIVERMAADAGVSVERLLADRELRRTIRPERYVTAQAGLPTVTDILEALDKRGLDPREELHTFA
;
A
#
# COMPACT_ATOMS: atom_id res chain seq x y z
N THR A 1 31.94 -5.27 -8.29
CA THR A 1 31.54 -4.53 -9.51
C THR A 1 30.71 -3.31 -9.13
N VAL A 2 30.65 -2.27 -9.97
CA VAL A 2 29.92 -1.02 -9.69
C VAL A 2 28.42 -1.25 -9.42
N ARG A 3 27.78 -2.16 -10.17
CA ARG A 3 26.35 -2.49 -9.99
C ARG A 3 26.02 -3.05 -8.60
N GLY A 4 26.93 -3.86 -8.04
CA GLY A 4 26.77 -4.40 -6.69
C GLY A 4 26.81 -3.30 -5.62
N ALA A 5 27.78 -2.38 -5.73
CA ALA A 5 27.90 -1.24 -4.81
C ALA A 5 26.66 -0.33 -4.85
N VAL A 6 26.12 -0.05 -6.05
CA VAL A 6 24.88 0.72 -6.21
C VAL A 6 23.70 0.03 -5.53
N SER A 7 23.57 -1.29 -5.65
CA SER A 7 22.49 -2.03 -4.98
C SER A 7 22.62 -1.96 -3.46
N ILE A 8 23.84 -2.09 -2.90
CA ILE A 8 24.08 -1.95 -1.45
C ILE A 8 23.64 -0.57 -0.96
N GLY A 9 24.06 0.50 -1.63
CA GLY A 9 23.65 1.86 -1.27
C GLY A 9 22.14 2.07 -1.32
N ARG A 10 21.46 1.52 -2.34
CA ARG A 10 19.99 1.60 -2.46
C ARG A 10 19.26 0.78 -1.39
N ARG A 11 19.79 -0.38 -1.00
CA ARG A 11 19.23 -1.19 0.11
C ARG A 11 19.30 -0.45 1.43
N LEU A 12 20.35 0.35 1.66
CA LEU A 12 20.44 1.17 2.86
C LEU A 12 19.36 2.26 2.91
N ILE A 13 19.02 2.85 1.74
CA ILE A 13 18.02 3.91 1.63
C ILE A 13 16.60 3.36 1.77
N ASP A 14 16.28 2.30 1.01
CA ASP A 14 14.98 1.64 1.06
C ASP A 14 15.16 0.14 0.76
N PRO A 15 15.31 -0.70 1.80
CA PRO A 15 15.54 -2.13 1.63
C PRO A 15 14.44 -2.79 0.80
N LEU A 16 13.18 -2.43 1.06
CA LEU A 16 12.03 -3.08 0.43
C LEU A 16 12.03 -2.82 -1.08
N SER A 17 12.16 -1.56 -1.50
CA SER A 17 12.15 -1.18 -2.92
C SER A 17 13.33 -1.75 -3.73
N GLU A 18 14.44 -2.08 -3.09
CA GLU A 18 15.61 -2.66 -3.75
C GLU A 18 15.59 -4.20 -3.74
N LEU A 19 15.19 -4.83 -2.64
CA LEU A 19 15.15 -6.30 -2.51
C LEU A 19 14.07 -6.95 -3.38
N VAL A 20 12.94 -6.29 -3.62
CA VAL A 20 11.87 -6.78 -4.54
C VAL A 20 12.31 -6.90 -6.00
N LYS A 21 13.49 -6.37 -6.36
CA LYS A 21 14.06 -6.51 -7.72
C LYS A 21 14.79 -7.85 -7.92
N ILE A 22 14.97 -8.61 -6.85
CA ILE A 22 15.71 -9.87 -6.83
C ILE A 22 14.69 -11.00 -6.71
N ASP A 23 14.94 -12.15 -7.36
CA ASP A 23 14.15 -13.36 -7.09
C ASP A 23 14.22 -13.65 -5.57
N PRO A 24 13.09 -13.76 -4.85
CA PRO A 24 13.11 -13.92 -3.40
C PRO A 24 14.01 -15.07 -2.92
N LYS A 25 14.08 -16.19 -3.66
CA LYS A 25 14.95 -17.33 -3.31
C LYS A 25 16.45 -17.02 -3.42
N SER A 26 16.81 -15.97 -4.16
CA SER A 26 18.20 -15.55 -4.40
C SER A 26 18.68 -14.48 -3.43
N ILE A 27 17.85 -14.05 -2.47
CA ILE A 27 18.25 -13.08 -1.44
C ILE A 27 19.31 -13.67 -0.49
N GLY A 28 19.30 -14.98 -0.26
CA GLY A 28 20.22 -15.63 0.69
C GLY A 28 19.67 -15.60 2.11
N VAL A 29 18.59 -16.33 2.37
CA VAL A 29 17.83 -16.24 3.64
C VAL A 29 18.25 -17.25 4.69
N GLY A 30 19.15 -18.19 4.38
CA GLY A 30 19.63 -19.18 5.34
C GLY A 30 20.67 -20.14 4.78
N GLN A 31 21.40 -20.78 5.69
CA GLN A 31 22.53 -21.67 5.36
C GLN A 31 22.15 -22.84 4.45
N TYR A 32 21.00 -23.47 4.71
CA TYR A 32 20.55 -24.66 3.99
C TYR A 32 19.47 -24.36 2.93
N GLN A 33 19.36 -23.11 2.45
CA GLN A 33 18.31 -22.72 1.49
C GLN A 33 18.38 -23.52 0.17
N HIS A 34 19.55 -24.05 -0.18
CA HIS A 34 19.74 -24.88 -1.39
C HIS A 34 19.42 -26.35 -1.15
N SER A 35 19.26 -26.76 0.11
CA SER A 35 18.98 -28.15 0.52
C SER A 35 17.50 -28.43 0.72
N VAL A 36 16.62 -27.44 0.51
CA VAL A 36 15.16 -27.59 0.62
C VAL A 36 14.49 -27.64 -0.75
N ASP A 37 13.21 -27.99 -0.77
CA ASP A 37 12.36 -27.90 -1.96
C ASP A 37 12.30 -26.46 -2.48
N GLN A 38 12.87 -26.25 -3.66
CA GLN A 38 13.04 -24.92 -4.25
C GLN A 38 11.71 -24.29 -4.71
N ALA A 39 10.72 -25.11 -5.08
CA ALA A 39 9.42 -24.60 -5.49
C ALA A 39 8.64 -24.10 -4.27
N LYS A 40 8.64 -24.87 -3.18
CA LYS A 40 8.01 -24.47 -1.91
C LYS A 40 8.71 -23.26 -1.30
N LEU A 41 10.04 -23.21 -1.32
CA LEU A 41 10.81 -22.06 -0.83
C LEU A 41 10.43 -20.79 -1.61
N ARG A 42 10.44 -20.85 -2.94
CA ARG A 42 10.10 -19.70 -3.79
C ARG A 42 8.67 -19.21 -3.53
N ALA A 43 7.70 -20.13 -3.42
CA ALA A 43 6.32 -19.77 -3.12
C ALA A 43 6.20 -19.04 -1.77
N ARG A 44 6.77 -19.62 -0.71
CA ARG A 44 6.72 -19.02 0.63
C ARG A 44 7.43 -17.68 0.73
N LEU A 45 8.58 -17.53 0.09
CA LEU A 45 9.25 -16.22 0.05
C LEU A 45 8.45 -15.21 -0.78
N GLY A 46 7.75 -15.65 -1.83
CA GLY A 46 6.78 -14.83 -2.56
C GLY A 46 5.68 -14.30 -1.65
N ASP A 47 5.03 -15.17 -0.87
CA ASP A 47 3.97 -14.80 0.09
C ASP A 47 4.47 -13.75 1.10
N VAL A 48 5.70 -13.92 1.62
CA VAL A 48 6.32 -12.98 2.56
C VAL A 48 6.55 -11.62 1.90
N VAL A 49 7.08 -11.60 0.67
CA VAL A 49 7.31 -10.35 -0.06
C VAL A 49 6.00 -9.62 -0.32
N GLU A 50 4.96 -10.34 -0.76
CA GLU A 50 3.62 -9.79 -0.95
C GLU A 50 3.06 -9.21 0.36
N SER A 51 3.14 -9.96 1.46
CA SER A 51 2.69 -9.49 2.77
C SER A 51 3.42 -8.21 3.21
N CYS A 52 4.75 -8.17 3.08
CA CYS A 52 5.55 -7.00 3.42
C CYS A 52 5.18 -5.78 2.57
N VAL A 53 5.05 -5.94 1.26
CA VAL A 53 4.72 -4.85 0.33
C VAL A 53 3.33 -4.28 0.61
N ASN A 54 2.32 -5.13 0.79
CA ASN A 54 0.96 -4.67 1.06
C ASN A 54 0.82 -4.06 2.46
N ARG A 55 1.56 -4.56 3.46
CA ARG A 55 1.57 -3.97 4.81
C ARG A 55 2.15 -2.54 4.82
N VAL A 56 3.21 -2.29 4.05
CA VAL A 56 3.80 -0.95 3.92
C VAL A 56 2.95 -0.05 3.02
N GLY A 57 2.35 -0.62 1.97
CA GLY A 57 1.67 0.10 0.90
C GLY A 57 2.64 0.92 0.05
N VAL A 58 2.24 1.30 -1.17
CA VAL A 58 3.16 1.96 -2.12
C VAL A 58 2.57 3.23 -2.68
N ASN A 59 3.41 4.27 -2.86
CA ASN A 59 3.01 5.45 -3.61
C ASN A 59 2.99 5.11 -5.11
N ILE A 60 1.81 5.12 -5.72
CA ILE A 60 1.65 4.72 -7.13
C ILE A 60 2.41 5.62 -8.10
N ASN A 61 2.61 6.90 -7.76
CA ASN A 61 3.27 7.86 -8.65
C ASN A 61 4.80 7.68 -8.68
N THR A 62 5.39 7.05 -7.66
CA THR A 62 6.84 6.82 -7.59
C THR A 62 7.23 5.35 -7.63
N ALA A 63 6.29 4.43 -7.37
CA ALA A 63 6.55 3.00 -7.33
C ALA A 63 7.12 2.48 -8.67
N SER A 64 8.06 1.53 -8.56
CA SER A 64 8.59 0.80 -9.70
C SER A 64 7.68 -0.37 -10.09
N LYS A 65 7.82 -0.87 -11.33
CA LYS A 65 7.08 -2.06 -11.77
C LYS A 65 7.31 -3.30 -10.87
N HIS A 66 8.50 -3.42 -10.27
CA HIS A 66 8.86 -4.59 -9.46
C HIS A 66 8.06 -4.60 -8.16
N ILE A 67 7.95 -3.47 -7.45
CA ILE A 67 7.17 -3.43 -6.21
C ILE A 67 5.67 -3.51 -6.48
N LEU A 68 5.18 -2.90 -7.58
CA LEU A 68 3.78 -2.99 -8.00
C LEU A 68 3.35 -4.43 -8.33
N THR A 69 4.28 -5.28 -8.78
CA THR A 69 3.98 -6.69 -9.08
C THR A 69 3.51 -7.45 -7.83
N TYR A 70 3.96 -7.04 -6.65
CA TYR A 70 3.62 -7.65 -5.37
C TYR A 70 2.43 -6.99 -4.65
N ILE A 71 1.75 -6.02 -5.29
CA ILE A 71 0.50 -5.49 -4.75
C ILE A 71 -0.63 -6.46 -5.08
N SER A 72 -1.48 -6.70 -4.08
CA SER A 72 -2.64 -7.58 -4.20
C SER A 72 -3.47 -7.22 -5.45
N GLY A 73 -3.72 -8.20 -6.30
CA GLY A 73 -4.54 -8.04 -7.50
C GLY A 73 -3.86 -7.42 -8.73
N LEU A 74 -2.58 -7.05 -8.70
CA LEU A 74 -1.88 -6.47 -9.87
C LEU A 74 -1.08 -7.48 -10.69
N GLY A 75 -0.07 -8.11 -10.08
CA GLY A 75 0.88 -8.95 -10.80
C GLY A 75 1.68 -8.20 -11.89
N PRO A 76 2.50 -8.91 -12.69
CA PRO A 76 3.48 -8.29 -13.58
C PRO A 76 2.87 -7.44 -14.70
N ALA A 77 1.79 -7.93 -15.33
CA ALA A 77 1.19 -7.28 -16.49
C ALA A 77 0.47 -5.97 -16.11
N LEU A 78 -0.25 -5.92 -14.99
CA LEU A 78 -0.90 -4.68 -14.53
C LEU A 78 0.13 -3.70 -13.98
N ALA A 79 1.17 -4.18 -13.29
CA ALA A 79 2.27 -3.32 -12.85
C ALA A 79 2.93 -2.58 -14.01
N GLU A 80 3.15 -3.24 -15.15
CA GLU A 80 3.66 -2.62 -16.37
C GLU A 80 2.66 -1.61 -16.96
N ASN A 81 1.37 -1.98 -17.07
CA ASN A 81 0.34 -1.08 -17.59
C ASN A 81 0.20 0.20 -16.73
N ILE A 82 0.33 0.10 -15.40
CA ILE A 82 0.28 1.26 -14.49
C ILE A 82 1.45 2.21 -14.76
N VAL A 83 2.67 1.69 -14.87
CA VAL A 83 3.86 2.52 -15.14
C VAL A 83 3.76 3.16 -16.52
N ALA A 84 3.31 2.42 -17.53
CA ALA A 84 3.09 2.95 -18.88
C ALA A 84 2.00 4.03 -18.89
N TYR A 85 0.89 3.80 -18.18
CA TYR A 85 -0.19 4.79 -18.06
C TYR A 85 0.30 6.08 -17.41
N ARG A 86 1.04 5.98 -16.30
CA ARG A 86 1.65 7.14 -15.61
C ARG A 86 2.61 7.90 -16.52
N ALA A 87 3.44 7.18 -17.30
CA ALA A 87 4.38 7.81 -18.23
C ALA A 87 3.66 8.58 -19.35
N ALA A 88 2.50 8.09 -19.81
CA ALA A 88 1.75 8.72 -20.90
C ALA A 88 0.78 9.83 -20.44
N ASN A 89 0.21 9.71 -19.23
CA ASN A 89 -0.87 10.59 -18.76
C ASN A 89 -0.45 11.51 -17.59
N GLY A 90 0.76 11.31 -17.05
CA GLY A 90 1.23 11.96 -15.84
C GLY A 90 0.77 11.26 -14.56
N ASP A 91 0.99 11.94 -13.44
CA ASP A 91 0.69 11.41 -12.10
C ASP A 91 -0.82 11.23 -11.85
N PHE A 92 -1.17 10.14 -11.17
CA PHE A 92 -2.51 9.92 -10.66
C PHE A 92 -2.85 10.95 -9.59
N ARG A 93 -4.02 11.57 -9.69
CA ARG A 93 -4.54 12.54 -8.71
C ARG A 93 -5.60 11.97 -7.80
N THR A 94 -6.25 10.88 -8.20
CA THR A 94 -7.22 10.15 -7.37
C THR A 94 -7.16 8.64 -7.62
N ARG A 95 -7.54 7.81 -6.64
CA ARG A 95 -7.59 6.35 -6.85
C ARG A 95 -8.58 5.97 -7.96
N SER A 96 -9.65 6.73 -8.15
CA SER A 96 -10.62 6.49 -9.23
C SER A 96 -10.00 6.51 -10.63
N GLU A 97 -8.88 7.21 -10.84
CA GLU A 97 -8.16 7.22 -12.12
C GLU A 97 -7.50 5.89 -12.45
N LEU A 98 -7.23 5.02 -11.47
CA LEU A 98 -6.73 3.66 -11.71
C LEU A 98 -7.65 2.85 -12.62
N LYS A 99 -8.96 3.11 -12.57
CA LYS A 99 -9.96 2.44 -13.44
C LYS A 99 -9.75 2.74 -14.93
N LYS A 100 -8.94 3.76 -15.27
CA LYS A 100 -8.55 4.11 -16.64
C LYS A 100 -7.34 3.32 -17.13
N VAL A 101 -6.64 2.61 -16.24
CA VAL A 101 -5.48 1.79 -16.61
C VAL A 101 -5.95 0.59 -17.44
N PRO A 102 -5.34 0.33 -18.61
CA PRO A 102 -5.72 -0.80 -19.45
C PRO A 102 -5.67 -2.13 -18.69
N ARG A 103 -6.72 -2.95 -18.86
CA ARG A 103 -6.87 -4.29 -18.26
C ARG A 103 -7.03 -4.31 -16.74
N LEU A 104 -7.05 -3.15 -16.07
CA LEU A 104 -7.34 -3.07 -14.63
C LEU A 104 -8.85 -3.12 -14.41
N GLY A 105 -9.36 -4.34 -14.19
CA GLY A 105 -10.79 -4.60 -13.95
C GLY A 105 -11.25 -4.18 -12.55
N ALA A 106 -12.57 -4.18 -12.33
CA ALA A 106 -13.17 -3.81 -11.05
C ALA A 106 -12.66 -4.66 -9.88
N LYS A 107 -12.46 -5.97 -10.07
CA LYS A 107 -11.95 -6.85 -9.01
C LYS A 107 -10.48 -6.57 -8.68
N ALA A 108 -9.65 -6.36 -9.69
CA ALA A 108 -8.25 -5.98 -9.49
C ALA A 108 -8.13 -4.63 -8.78
N PHE A 109 -8.98 -3.66 -9.15
CA PHE A 109 -9.08 -2.38 -8.45
C PHE A 109 -9.46 -2.55 -6.98
N GLU A 110 -10.51 -3.32 -6.69
CA GLU A 110 -10.98 -3.60 -5.32
C GLU A 110 -9.88 -4.26 -4.47
N GLN A 111 -9.10 -5.19 -5.04
CA GLN A 111 -8.01 -5.82 -4.30
C GLN A 111 -6.80 -4.90 -4.09
N ALA A 112 -6.49 -4.02 -5.04
CA ALA A 112 -5.28 -3.20 -5.01
C ALA A 112 -5.47 -1.85 -4.31
N ALA A 113 -6.65 -1.25 -4.38
CA ALA A 113 -6.85 0.17 -4.09
C ALA A 113 -6.46 0.55 -2.66
N GLY A 114 -6.67 -0.33 -1.67
CA GLY A 114 -6.31 -0.07 -0.27
C GLY A 114 -4.79 0.02 -0.03
N PHE A 115 -3.99 -0.60 -0.89
CA PHE A 115 -2.52 -0.67 -0.75
C PHE A 115 -1.80 0.38 -1.60
N LEU A 116 -2.50 1.04 -2.53
CA LEU A 116 -1.98 2.06 -3.41
C LEU A 116 -2.26 3.46 -2.82
N ARG A 117 -1.22 4.22 -2.54
CA ARG A 117 -1.30 5.57 -1.97
C ARG A 117 -1.04 6.63 -3.04
N ILE A 118 -1.74 7.76 -2.93
CA ILE A 118 -1.49 8.95 -3.75
C ILE A 118 -1.11 10.10 -2.83
N VAL A 119 0.19 10.40 -2.77
CA VAL A 119 0.70 11.52 -1.99
C VAL A 119 0.43 12.82 -2.74
N GLY A 120 -0.23 13.78 -2.09
CA GLY A 120 -0.61 15.05 -2.72
C GLY A 120 -1.74 14.91 -3.76
N GLY A 121 -2.58 13.87 -3.64
CA GLY A 121 -3.79 13.69 -4.43
C GLY A 121 -4.89 14.69 -4.07
N ARG A 122 -5.99 14.69 -4.85
CA ARG A 122 -7.15 15.57 -4.62
C ARG A 122 -7.98 15.13 -3.43
N ASN A 123 -8.12 13.83 -3.21
CA ASN A 123 -8.83 13.29 -2.06
C ASN A 123 -7.82 12.95 -0.95
N PRO A 124 -7.94 13.51 0.26
CA PRO A 124 -7.00 13.24 1.35
C PRO A 124 -6.99 11.77 1.80
N LEU A 125 -8.07 11.02 1.58
CA LEU A 125 -8.17 9.59 1.91
C LEU A 125 -7.37 8.70 0.96
N ASP A 126 -6.95 9.21 -0.21
CA ASP A 126 -6.09 8.43 -1.12
C ASP A 126 -4.67 8.27 -0.56
N ASN A 127 -4.30 9.02 0.49
CA ASN A 127 -3.04 8.88 1.22
C ASN A 127 -3.20 8.12 2.57
N SER A 128 -4.33 7.44 2.80
CA SER A 128 -4.54 6.57 3.96
C SER A 128 -4.72 5.11 3.52
N ALA A 129 -4.74 4.20 4.50
CA ALA A 129 -5.07 2.80 4.28
C ALA A 129 -6.59 2.54 4.14
N VAL A 130 -7.42 3.59 4.24
CA VAL A 130 -8.88 3.44 4.10
C VAL A 130 -9.19 3.04 2.66
N HIS A 131 -9.93 1.95 2.50
CA HIS A 131 -10.34 1.49 1.18
C HIS A 131 -11.42 2.41 0.57
N PRO A 132 -11.43 2.66 -0.76
CA PRO A 132 -12.43 3.54 -1.38
C PRO A 132 -13.90 3.15 -1.15
N GLU A 133 -14.18 1.88 -0.89
CA GLU A 133 -15.55 1.44 -0.55
C GLU A 133 -16.05 2.04 0.78
N SER A 134 -15.13 2.42 1.65
CA SER A 134 -15.40 2.97 2.98
C SER A 134 -15.41 4.50 3.01
N TYR A 135 -15.14 5.18 1.89
CA TYR A 135 -15.13 6.65 1.83
C TYR A 135 -16.47 7.27 2.29
N PRO A 136 -17.65 6.74 1.88
CA PRO A 136 -18.92 7.27 2.37
C PRO A 136 -19.08 7.20 3.89
N ILE A 137 -18.50 6.18 4.54
CA ILE A 137 -18.55 6.03 6.00
C ILE A 137 -17.72 7.15 6.65
N VAL A 138 -16.51 7.39 6.14
CA VAL A 138 -15.62 8.45 6.67
C VAL A 138 -16.18 9.85 6.41
N GLU A 139 -16.77 10.08 5.24
CA GLU A 139 -17.44 11.34 4.91
C GLU A 139 -18.62 11.61 5.87
N ARG A 140 -19.41 10.57 6.19
CA ARG A 140 -20.48 10.66 7.17
C ARG A 140 -19.94 10.91 8.59
N MET A 141 -18.83 10.28 8.98
CA MET A 141 -18.17 10.55 10.26
C MET A 141 -17.74 12.01 10.39
N ALA A 142 -17.14 12.57 9.33
CA ALA A 142 -16.72 13.96 9.31
C ALA A 142 -17.92 14.92 9.38
N ALA A 143 -18.99 14.63 8.63
CA ALA A 143 -20.22 15.41 8.64
C ALA A 143 -20.91 15.41 10.03
N ASP A 144 -21.05 14.24 10.66
CA ASP A 144 -21.65 14.11 12.00
C ASP A 144 -20.82 14.83 13.08
N ALA A 145 -19.51 14.93 12.89
CA ALA A 145 -18.60 15.69 13.75
C ALA A 145 -18.51 17.19 13.40
N GLY A 146 -19.14 17.63 12.31
CA GLY A 146 -19.12 19.03 11.86
C GLY A 146 -17.74 19.51 11.37
N VAL A 147 -16.89 18.60 10.87
CA VAL A 147 -15.54 18.92 10.40
C VAL A 147 -15.31 18.45 8.96
N SER A 148 -14.22 18.92 8.34
CA SER A 148 -13.76 18.35 7.06
C SER A 148 -13.05 17.01 7.26
N VAL A 149 -12.97 16.20 6.20
CA VAL A 149 -12.24 14.92 6.21
C VAL A 149 -10.76 15.14 6.51
N GLU A 150 -10.16 16.23 6.02
CA GLU A 150 -8.78 16.62 6.32
C GLU A 150 -8.57 16.88 7.82
N ARG A 151 -9.52 17.57 8.48
CA ARG A 151 -9.44 17.79 9.91
C ARG A 151 -9.60 16.50 10.68
N LEU A 152 -10.52 15.63 10.25
CA LEU A 152 -10.72 14.32 10.86
C LEU A 152 -9.45 13.44 10.78
N LEU A 153 -8.74 13.47 9.65
CA LEU A 153 -7.46 12.77 9.47
C LEU A 153 -6.33 13.33 10.34
N ALA A 154 -6.32 14.65 10.58
CA ALA A 154 -5.29 15.32 11.36
C ALA A 154 -5.48 15.18 12.88
N ASP A 155 -6.73 15.13 13.35
CA ASP A 155 -7.07 15.24 14.77
C ASP A 155 -7.34 13.88 15.40
N ARG A 156 -6.37 13.38 16.18
CA ARG A 156 -6.47 12.07 16.85
C ARG A 156 -7.50 12.08 17.98
N GLU A 157 -7.59 13.17 18.73
CA GLU A 157 -8.53 13.26 19.85
C GLU A 157 -9.97 13.33 19.34
N LEU A 158 -10.21 14.07 18.24
CA LEU A 158 -11.52 14.07 17.58
C LEU A 158 -11.95 12.64 17.20
N ARG A 159 -11.06 11.85 16.58
CA ARG A 159 -11.36 10.46 16.20
C ARG A 159 -11.74 9.57 17.38
N ARG A 160 -11.12 9.77 18.54
CA ARG A 160 -11.46 9.03 19.78
C ARG A 160 -12.86 9.32 20.29
N THR A 161 -13.44 10.48 19.95
CA THR A 161 -14.83 10.81 20.32
C THR A 161 -15.86 10.12 19.44
N ILE A 162 -15.46 9.58 18.29
CA ILE A 162 -16.36 8.93 17.33
C ILE A 162 -16.74 7.56 17.86
N ARG A 163 -18.05 7.34 18.03
CA ARG A 163 -18.62 6.04 18.40
C ARG A 163 -18.80 5.15 17.15
N PRO A 164 -18.02 4.06 16.98
CA PRO A 164 -18.05 3.24 15.77
C PRO A 164 -19.43 2.63 15.49
N GLU A 165 -20.20 2.32 16.52
CA GLU A 165 -21.51 1.67 16.42
C GLU A 165 -22.51 2.49 15.60
N ARG A 166 -22.33 3.81 15.52
CA ARG A 166 -23.21 4.71 14.73
C ARG A 166 -23.04 4.56 13.22
N TYR A 167 -21.92 3.99 12.77
CA TYR A 167 -21.56 3.93 11.35
C TYR A 167 -21.56 2.51 10.78
N VAL A 168 -22.05 1.53 11.56
CA VAL A 168 -22.31 0.17 11.08
C VAL A 168 -23.38 0.20 9.99
N THR A 169 -23.12 -0.53 8.91
CA THR A 169 -24.05 -0.68 7.78
C THR A 169 -24.27 -2.17 7.48
N ALA A 170 -25.16 -2.48 6.52
CA ALA A 170 -25.35 -3.86 6.07
C ALA A 170 -24.08 -4.45 5.41
N GLN A 171 -23.18 -3.60 4.91
CA GLN A 171 -21.95 -4.01 4.22
C GLN A 171 -20.70 -3.85 5.09
N ALA A 172 -20.73 -3.00 6.12
CA ALA A 172 -19.61 -2.74 7.02
C ALA A 172 -20.04 -2.99 8.47
N GLY A 173 -19.61 -4.13 9.02
CA GLY A 173 -19.82 -4.47 10.42
C GLY A 173 -18.96 -3.64 11.37
N LEU A 174 -19.18 -3.80 12.68
CA LEU A 174 -18.40 -3.10 13.71
C LEU A 174 -16.87 -3.28 13.55
N PRO A 175 -16.33 -4.49 13.28
CA PRO A 175 -14.89 -4.66 13.07
C PRO A 175 -14.36 -3.78 11.93
N THR A 176 -15.05 -3.74 10.80
CA THR A 176 -14.68 -2.91 9.64
C THR A 176 -14.68 -1.43 9.98
N VAL A 177 -15.68 -0.95 10.73
CA VAL A 177 -15.76 0.46 11.14
C VAL A 177 -14.62 0.82 12.10
N THR A 178 -14.29 -0.07 13.04
CA THR A 178 -13.13 0.11 13.93
C THR A 178 -11.83 0.14 13.14
N ASP A 179 -11.65 -0.78 12.19
CA ASP A 179 -10.47 -0.81 11.31
C ASP A 179 -10.35 0.46 10.45
N ILE A 180 -11.48 1.01 9.98
CA ILE A 180 -11.50 2.30 9.27
C ILE A 180 -10.96 3.42 10.18
N LEU A 181 -11.41 3.51 11.43
CA LEU A 181 -10.92 4.51 12.38
C LEU A 181 -9.41 4.35 12.66
N GLU A 182 -8.94 3.11 12.82
CA GLU A 182 -7.50 2.83 12.94
C GLU A 182 -6.72 3.17 11.67
N ALA A 183 -7.30 2.98 10.49
CA ALA A 183 -6.69 3.31 9.21
C ALA A 183 -6.60 4.83 9.00
N LEU A 184 -7.51 5.61 9.59
CA LEU A 184 -7.41 7.07 9.61
C LEU A 184 -6.19 7.53 10.45
N ASP A 185 -5.91 6.86 11.58
CA ASP A 185 -4.71 7.11 12.41
C ASP A 185 -3.41 6.89 11.62
N LYS A 186 -3.43 5.96 10.65
CA LYS A 186 -2.28 5.59 9.84
C LYS A 186 -2.17 6.45 8.57
N ARG A 187 -2.12 7.79 8.68
CA ARG A 187 -1.88 8.68 7.52
C ARG A 187 -0.46 8.49 6.98
N GLY A 188 -0.31 7.69 5.94
CA GLY A 188 1.00 7.43 5.33
C GLY A 188 2.02 6.80 6.28
N LEU A 189 1.58 6.29 7.44
CA LEU A 189 2.42 5.76 8.50
C LEU A 189 3.12 4.50 7.99
N ASP A 190 4.43 4.60 7.88
CA ASP A 190 5.26 3.47 7.51
C ASP A 190 5.32 2.51 8.71
N PRO A 191 4.93 1.23 8.57
CA PRO A 191 4.98 0.27 9.67
C PRO A 191 6.41 -0.19 10.00
N ARG A 192 7.42 0.24 9.23
CA ARG A 192 8.83 -0.09 9.43
C ARG A 192 9.42 0.73 10.56
N GLU A 193 10.41 0.13 11.25
CA GLU A 193 11.20 0.83 12.26
C GLU A 193 12.04 1.94 11.63
N GLU A 194 12.30 3.00 12.40
CA GLU A 194 13.22 4.05 11.96
C GLU A 194 14.63 3.50 11.83
N LEU A 195 15.34 3.94 10.78
CA LEU A 195 16.70 3.50 10.54
C LEU A 195 17.63 4.08 11.64
N HIS A 196 18.18 3.21 12.48
CA HIS A 196 19.23 3.61 13.42
C HIS A 196 20.58 3.73 12.70
N THR A 197 21.29 4.83 12.93
CA THR A 197 22.67 5.00 12.43
C THR A 197 23.58 3.99 13.11
N PHE A 198 24.45 3.33 12.33
CA PHE A 198 25.51 2.48 12.87
C PHE A 198 26.40 3.32 13.79
N ALA A 199 26.48 2.93 15.07
CA ALA A 199 27.37 3.53 16.06
C ALA A 199 28.81 3.01 15.88
#